data_AF-A0A259P2G5-F1
#
_entry.id   AF-A0A259P2G5-F1
#
_cell.length_a   1.000
_cell.length_b   1.000
_cell.length_c   1.000
_cell.angle_alpha   90.00
_cell.angle_beta   90.00
_cell.angle_gamma   90.00
#
_symmetry.space_group_name_H-M   'P 1'
#
loop_
_entity.id
_entity.type
_entity.pdbx_description
1 polymer ?
#
loop_
_entity_poly.entity_id
_entity_poly.type
_entity_poly.pdbx_seq_one_letter_code
_entity_poly.pdbx_strand_id
1 'polypeptide(L)'
;MNAVIFLINTAFTLYLMVVMLRLWLQLARADFYNPFSQFVVKATNPLVLPLRKVIPSLGQLDTATLLLAYLIATAKYIVLQLLLSPELSVGVSFILGALLLFKEALNLLFWVLVIRAIMSWF
;
A
#
# COMPACT_ATOMS: atom_id res chain seq x y z
N MET A 1 12.80 14.08 -17.54
CA MET A 1 11.76 14.20 -16.49
C MET A 1 10.88 12.95 -16.40
N ASN A 2 10.35 12.41 -17.51
CA ASN A 2 9.44 11.27 -17.50
C ASN A 2 9.98 10.00 -16.82
N ALA A 3 11.28 9.70 -16.95
CA ALA A 3 11.90 8.56 -16.28
C ALA A 3 11.81 8.66 -14.74
N VAL A 4 12.03 9.85 -14.17
CA VAL A 4 11.96 10.08 -12.72
C VAL A 4 10.52 9.91 -12.23
N ILE A 5 9.55 10.45 -12.96
CA ILE A 5 8.11 10.28 -12.67
C ILE A 5 7.73 8.80 -12.72
N PHE A 6 8.22 8.05 -13.71
CA PHE A 6 8.00 6.61 -13.81
C PHE A 6 8.57 5.83 -12.62
N LEU A 7 9.81 6.15 -12.20
CA LEU A 7 10.46 5.52 -11.05
C LEU A 7 9.69 5.80 -9.75
N ILE A 8 9.29 7.06 -9.52
CA ILE A 8 8.47 7.43 -8.36
C ILE A 8 7.15 6.68 -8.39
N ASN A 9 6.43 6.69 -9.52
CA ASN A 9 5.17 5.98 -9.62
C ASN A 9 5.32 4.48 -9.34
N THR A 10 6.31 3.85 -9.94
CA THR A 10 6.56 2.41 -9.79
C THR A 10 6.95 2.08 -8.35
N ALA A 11 7.90 2.80 -7.77
CA ALA A 11 8.37 2.55 -6.41
C ALA A 11 7.24 2.70 -5.37
N PHE A 12 6.50 3.81 -5.43
CA PHE A 12 5.39 4.05 -4.50
C PHE A 12 4.24 3.07 -4.72
N THR A 13 3.84 2.79 -5.96
CA THR A 13 2.75 1.85 -6.24
C THR A 13 3.12 0.43 -5.81
N LEU A 14 4.31 -0.06 -6.14
CA LEU A 14 4.76 -1.39 -5.71
C LEU A 14 4.79 -1.50 -4.18
N TYR A 15 5.36 -0.50 -3.50
CA TYR A 15 5.42 -0.54 -2.04
C TYR A 15 4.03 -0.46 -1.41
N LEU A 16 3.14 0.40 -1.94
CA LEU A 16 1.75 0.49 -1.50
C LEU A 16 1.01 -0.85 -1.69
N MET A 17 1.22 -1.54 -2.82
CA MET A 17 0.66 -2.88 -3.05
C MET A 17 1.13 -3.88 -1.98
N VAL A 18 2.43 -3.89 -1.62
CA VAL A 18 2.94 -4.79 -0.58
C VAL A 18 2.33 -4.46 0.80
N VAL A 19 2.16 -3.18 1.14
CA VAL A 19 1.50 -2.78 2.40
C VAL A 19 0.01 -3.17 2.40
N MET A 20 -0.69 -3.01 1.27
CA MET A 20 -2.08 -3.42 1.12
C MET A 20 -2.24 -4.95 1.19
N LEU A 21 -1.31 -5.71 0.61
CA LEU A 21 -1.25 -7.16 0.76
C LEU A 21 -1.14 -7.57 2.22
N ARG A 22 -0.34 -6.86 3.03
CA ARG A 22 -0.23 -7.15 4.47
C ARG A 22 -1.59 -7.04 5.17
N LEU A 23 -2.34 -5.97 4.92
CA LEU A 23 -3.68 -5.78 5.47
C LEU A 23 -4.62 -6.93 5.08
N TRP A 24 -4.58 -7.31 3.81
CA TRP A 24 -5.41 -8.38 3.28
C TRP A 24 -5.06 -9.75 3.86
N LEU A 25 -3.77 -10.07 3.98
CA LEU A 25 -3.30 -11.31 4.60
C LEU A 25 -3.73 -11.40 6.06
N GLN A 26 -3.68 -10.29 6.81
CA GLN A 26 -4.17 -10.22 8.19
C GLN A 26 -5.69 -10.43 8.27
N LEU A 27 -6.45 -9.77 7.39
CA LEU A 27 -7.91 -9.92 7.31
C LEU A 27 -8.34 -11.34 6.92
N ALA A 28 -7.65 -11.96 5.97
CA ALA A 28 -7.89 -13.33 5.53
C ALA A 28 -7.36 -14.39 6.50
N ARG A 29 -6.64 -13.98 7.56
CA ARG A 29 -5.93 -14.86 8.50
C ARG A 29 -5.04 -15.87 7.76
N ALA A 30 -4.33 -15.37 6.75
CA ALA A 30 -3.45 -16.19 5.92
C ALA A 30 -2.32 -16.81 6.76
N ASP A 31 -1.89 -18.00 6.37
CA ASP A 31 -0.82 -18.72 7.06
C ASP A 31 0.51 -17.94 6.97
N PHE A 32 1.12 -17.70 8.14
CA PHE A 32 2.42 -17.04 8.27
C PHE A 32 3.59 -17.94 7.87
N TYR A 33 3.42 -19.26 7.80
CA TYR A 33 4.46 -20.17 7.33
C TYR A 33 4.67 -20.10 5.82
N ASN A 34 3.72 -19.53 5.06
CA ASN A 34 3.89 -19.29 3.63
C ASN A 34 5.05 -18.29 3.38
N PRO A 35 6.07 -18.64 2.57
CA PRO A 35 7.18 -17.74 2.23
C PRO A 35 6.72 -16.37 1.72
N PHE A 36 5.60 -16.31 0.98
CA PHE A 36 5.03 -15.07 0.49
C PHE A 36 4.49 -14.18 1.62
N SER A 37 3.76 -14.76 2.58
CA SER A 37 3.30 -14.05 3.78
C SER A 37 4.47 -13.50 4.58
N GLN A 38 5.55 -14.29 4.75
CA GLN A 38 6.76 -13.84 5.44
C GLN A 38 7.44 -12.69 4.71
N PHE A 39 7.54 -12.75 3.38
CA PHE A 39 8.10 -11.66 2.57
C PHE A 39 7.32 -10.36 2.79
N VAL A 40 5.99 -10.41 2.65
CA VAL A 40 5.13 -9.23 2.84
C VAL A 40 5.30 -8.63 4.24
N VAL A 41 5.29 -9.47 5.28
CA VAL A 41 5.46 -9.03 6.67
C VAL A 41 6.86 -8.43 6.89
N LYS A 42 7.93 -9.08 6.41
CA LYS A 42 9.31 -8.60 6.56
C LYS A 42 9.55 -7.28 5.82
N ALA A 43 9.01 -7.12 4.62
CA ALA A 43 9.15 -5.91 3.81
C ALA A 43 8.44 -4.69 4.42
N THR A 44 7.38 -4.92 5.20
CA THR A 44 6.53 -3.85 5.76
C THR A 44 6.80 -3.57 7.24
N ASN A 45 7.32 -4.55 7.98
CA ASN A 45 7.63 -4.42 9.42
C ASN A 45 8.49 -3.20 9.79
N PRO A 46 9.54 -2.81 9.05
CA PRO A 46 10.37 -1.66 9.43
C PRO A 46 9.58 -0.36 9.60
N LEU A 47 8.50 -0.16 8.82
CA LEU A 47 7.64 1.02 8.93
C LEU A 47 6.40 0.78 9.80
N VAL A 48 5.85 -0.45 9.80
CA VAL A 48 4.66 -0.78 10.59
C VAL A 48 4.96 -0.86 12.08
N LEU A 49 6.07 -1.46 12.49
CA LEU A 49 6.39 -1.68 13.92
C LEU A 49 6.52 -0.37 14.72
N PRO A 50 7.19 0.69 14.21
CA PRO A 50 7.20 1.99 14.87
C PRO A 50 5.80 2.59 15.02
N LEU A 51 4.97 2.55 13.97
CA LEU A 51 3.61 3.08 13.99
C LEU A 51 2.72 2.33 14.99
N ARG A 52 2.89 1.01 15.09
CA ARG A 52 2.13 0.15 16.00
C ARG A 52 2.40 0.40 17.48
N LYS A 53 3.51 1.08 17.82
CA LYS A 53 3.77 1.53 19.20
C LYS A 53 2.83 2.65 19.63
N VAL A 54 2.37 3.46 18.68
CA VAL A 54 1.49 4.62 18.94
C VAL A 54 0.03 4.26 18.68
N ILE A 55 -0.22 3.43 17.67
CA ILE A 55 -1.56 3.14 17.19
C ILE A 55 -1.92 1.69 17.50
N PRO A 56 -2.87 1.43 18.42
CA PRO A 56 -3.33 0.09 18.73
C PRO A 56 -4.17 -0.47 17.57
N SER A 57 -4.06 -1.77 17.32
CA SER A 57 -4.90 -2.48 16.36
C SER A 57 -6.34 -2.55 16.83
N LEU A 58 -7.30 -2.21 15.96
CA LEU A 58 -8.74 -2.30 16.22
C LEU A 58 -9.26 -3.65 15.71
N GLY A 59 -9.40 -4.62 16.62
CA GLY A 59 -9.91 -5.95 16.29
C GLY A 59 -9.02 -6.69 15.29
N GLN A 60 -9.59 -7.06 14.14
CA GLN A 60 -8.87 -7.76 13.06
C GLN A 60 -8.17 -6.82 12.07
N LEU A 61 -8.45 -5.52 12.15
CA LEU A 61 -7.84 -4.51 11.29
C LEU A 61 -6.58 -3.94 11.95
N ASP A 62 -5.45 -4.08 11.26
CA ASP A 62 -4.20 -3.42 11.61
C ASP A 62 -4.27 -1.95 11.17
N THR A 63 -4.83 -1.13 12.05
CA THR A 63 -4.95 0.32 11.93
C THR A 63 -3.61 1.02 11.65
N ALA A 64 -2.51 0.52 12.23
CA ALA A 64 -1.18 1.05 11.98
C ALA A 64 -0.76 0.81 10.51
N THR A 65 -1.04 -0.39 9.99
CA THR A 65 -0.79 -0.69 8.57
C THR A 65 -1.72 0.10 7.64
N LEU A 66 -2.99 0.28 8.00
CA LEU A 66 -3.94 1.10 7.20
C LEU A 66 -3.49 2.56 7.13
N LEU A 67 -3.08 3.12 8.28
CA LEU A 67 -2.51 4.47 8.30
C LEU A 67 -1.24 4.55 7.46
N LEU A 68 -0.34 3.56 7.57
CA LEU A 68 0.87 3.52 6.75
C LEU A 68 0.56 3.54 5.25
N ALA A 69 -0.40 2.70 4.81
CA ALA A 69 -0.83 2.67 3.42
C ALA A 69 -1.35 4.05 2.96
N TYR A 70 -2.16 4.70 3.79
CA TYR A 70 -2.68 6.04 3.51
C TYR A 70 -1.57 7.10 3.43
N LEU A 71 -0.60 7.06 4.34
CA LEU A 71 0.54 7.96 4.35
C LEU A 71 1.41 7.78 3.10
N ILE A 72 1.65 6.54 2.66
CA ILE A 72 2.41 6.25 1.42
C ILE A 72 1.66 6.77 0.20
N ALA A 73 0.34 6.54 0.11
CA ALA A 73 -0.48 7.01 -0.99
C ALA A 73 -0.48 8.55 -1.08
N THR A 74 -0.58 9.22 0.07
CA THR A 74 -0.51 10.69 0.16
C THR A 74 0.89 11.20 -0.18
N ALA A 75 1.93 10.58 0.37
CA ALA A 75 3.32 10.94 0.11
C ALA A 75 3.68 10.82 -1.38
N LYS A 76 3.14 9.83 -2.10
CA LYS A 76 3.31 9.71 -3.55
C LYS A 76 2.86 10.98 -4.27
N TYR A 77 1.66 11.47 -3.97
CA TYR A 77 1.15 12.69 -4.63
C TYR A 77 1.91 13.94 -4.21
N ILE A 78 2.30 14.06 -2.94
CA ILE A 78 3.12 15.18 -2.48
C ILE A 78 4.45 15.22 -3.25
N VAL A 79 5.14 14.08 -3.36
CA VAL A 79 6.42 13.98 -4.09
C VAL A 79 6.24 14.27 -5.58
N LEU A 80 5.16 13.79 -6.20
CA LEU A 80 4.87 14.08 -7.61
C LEU A 80 4.53 15.56 -7.84
N GLN A 81 3.76 16.18 -6.94
CA GLN A 81 3.45 17.62 -7.02
C GLN A 81 4.73 18.44 -6.89
N LEU A 82 5.57 18.17 -5.89
CA LEU A 82 6.87 18.82 -5.69
C LEU A 82 7.76 18.78 -6.95
N LEU A 83 7.67 17.71 -7.75
CA LEU A 83 8.47 17.54 -8.96
C LEU A 83 7.88 18.26 -10.19
N LEU A 84 6.55 18.35 -10.28
CA LEU A 84 5.83 18.76 -11.49
C LEU A 84 5.31 20.20 -11.43
N SER A 85 4.92 20.67 -10.25
CA SER A 85 4.22 21.94 -10.05
C SER A 85 4.71 22.65 -8.78
N PRO A 86 5.01 23.95 -8.82
CA PRO A 86 5.38 24.72 -7.62
C PRO A 86 4.23 24.86 -6.62
N GLU A 87 2.99 24.77 -7.09
CA GLU A 87 1.79 24.93 -6.26
C GLU A 87 1.47 23.63 -5.50
N LEU A 88 1.95 23.56 -4.27
CA LEU A 88 1.66 22.45 -3.36
C LEU A 88 0.25 22.61 -2.78
N SER A 89 -0.67 21.79 -3.26
CA SER A 89 -2.01 21.69 -2.69
C SER A 89 -2.06 20.49 -1.74
N VAL A 90 -1.57 20.72 -0.52
CA VAL A 90 -1.47 19.67 0.52
C VAL A 90 -2.85 19.06 0.81
N GLY A 91 -3.90 19.89 0.90
CA GLY A 91 -5.27 19.40 1.11
C GLY A 91 -5.76 18.47 0.00
N VAL A 92 -5.44 18.80 -1.26
CA VAL A 92 -5.79 17.95 -2.41
C VAL A 92 -5.01 16.63 -2.37
N SER A 93 -3.75 16.66 -1.96
CA SER A 93 -2.92 15.45 -1.85
C SER A 93 -3.48 14.42 -0.86
N PHE A 94 -4.07 14.87 0.26
CA PHE A 94 -4.75 13.97 1.20
C PHE A 94 -5.98 13.29 0.61
N ILE A 95 -6.78 14.03 -0.18
CA ILE A 95 -7.96 13.49 -0.87
C ILE A 95 -7.54 12.51 -1.96
N LEU A 96 -6.55 12.89 -2.79
CA LEU A 96 -6.00 12.03 -3.83
C LEU A 96 -5.35 10.77 -3.24
N GLY A 97 -4.66 10.90 -2.11
CA GLY A 97 -4.09 9.78 -1.37
C GLY A 97 -5.17 8.77 -0.95
N ALA A 98 -6.32 9.24 -0.44
CA ALA A 98 -7.45 8.37 -0.09
C ALA A 98 -8.03 7.67 -1.32
N LEU A 99 -8.24 8.42 -2.40
CA LEU A 99 -8.76 7.88 -3.66
C LEU A 99 -7.81 6.85 -4.28
N LEU A 100 -6.50 7.11 -4.24
CA LEU A 100 -5.49 6.17 -4.71
C LEU A 100 -5.44 4.91 -3.85
N LEU A 101 -5.52 5.03 -2.54
CA LEU A 101 -5.59 3.87 -1.66
C LEU A 101 -6.79 2.98 -2.00
N PHE A 102 -7.95 3.58 -2.24
CA PHE A 102 -9.13 2.85 -2.69
C PHE A 102 -8.94 2.22 -4.08
N LYS A 103 -8.41 2.99 -5.05
CA LYS A 103 -8.09 2.50 -6.39
C LYS A 103 -7.12 1.31 -6.35
N GLU A 104 -6.05 1.40 -5.57
CA GLU A 104 -5.05 0.34 -5.47
C GLU A 104 -5.58 -0.89 -4.72
N ALA A 105 -6.50 -0.70 -3.77
CA ALA A 105 -7.22 -1.83 -3.17
C ALA A 105 -8.00 -2.63 -4.22
N LEU A 106 -8.74 -1.94 -5.11
CA LEU A 106 -9.48 -2.56 -6.20
C LEU A 106 -8.55 -3.16 -7.26
N ASN A 107 -7.47 -2.49 -7.60
CA ASN A 107 -6.45 -2.98 -8.53
C ASN A 107 -5.82 -4.28 -8.01
N LEU A 108 -5.45 -4.33 -6.73
CA LEU A 108 -4.94 -5.52 -6.07
C LEU A 108 -5.99 -6.64 -6.05
N LEU A 109 -7.25 -6.31 -5.73
CA LEU A 109 -8.36 -7.27 -5.80
C LEU A 109 -8.45 -7.91 -7.19
N PHE A 110 -8.43 -7.08 -8.23
CA PHE A 110 -8.48 -7.53 -9.62
C PHE A 110 -7.33 -8.50 -9.93
N TRP A 111 -6.09 -8.13 -9.62
CA TRP A 111 -4.94 -8.99 -9.90
C TRP A 111 -4.95 -10.29 -9.10
N VAL A 112 -5.37 -10.26 -7.83
CA VAL A 112 -5.51 -11.48 -7.02
C VAL A 112 -6.58 -12.42 -7.61
N LEU A 113 -7.71 -11.89 -8.08
CA LEU A 113 -8.74 -12.68 -8.74
C LEU A 113 -8.24 -13.28 -10.06
N VAL A 114 -7.49 -12.53 -10.85
CA VAL A 114 -6.87 -13.02 -12.09
C VAL A 114 -5.89 -14.15 -11.78
N ILE A 115 -4.98 -13.96 -10.80
CA ILE A 115 -4.03 -15.01 -10.37
C ILE A 115 -4.79 -16.25 -9.92
N ARG A 116 -5.84 -16.09 -9.11
CA ARG A 116 -6.67 -17.20 -8.63
C ARG A 116 -7.35 -17.94 -9.79
N ALA A 117 -7.89 -17.22 -10.77
CA ALA A 117 -8.53 -17.81 -11.95
C ALA A 117 -7.52 -18.63 -12.76
N ILE A 118 -6.31 -18.08 -12.99
CA ILE A 118 -5.24 -18.79 -13.69
C ILE A 118 -4.81 -20.04 -12.90
N MET A 119 -4.57 -19.92 -11.59
CA MET A 119 -4.17 -21.07 -10.76
C MET A 119 -5.27 -22.13 -10.65
N SER A 120 -6.54 -21.80 -10.88
CA SER A 120 -7.62 -22.80 -10.84
C SER A 120 -7.63 -23.77 -12.02
N TRP A 121 -6.85 -23.48 -13.06
CA TRP A 121 -6.74 -24.30 -14.27
C TRP A 121 -5.52 -25.23 -14.26
N PHE A 122 -4.65 -25.11 -13.27
CA PHE A 122 -3.46 -25.92 -13.07
C PHE A 122 -3.58 -26.72 -11.77
#